data_AF-A0A536XNU0-F1
#
_entry.id   AF-A0A536XNU0-F1
#
_cell.length_a   1.000
_cell.length_b   1.000
_cell.length_c   1.000
_cell.angle_alpha   90.00
_cell.angle_beta   90.00
_cell.angle_gamma   90.00
#
_symmetry.space_group_name_H-M   'P 1'
#
loop_
_entity.id
_entity.type
_entity.pdbx_description
1 polymer ?
#
loop_
_entity_poly.entity_id
_entity_poly.type
_entity_poly.pdbx_seq_one_letter_code
_entity_poly.pdbx_strand_id
1 'polypeptide(L)'
;MSVGVAAWFFALASFASRPTMEECFEGSDFIGNAALSRDAGIASGAFLGRMEDDFIAIRAFPNELRWFVHDAEDESFLLRSAREVFEHPEAPDAHRSAFLRACVERMAPR
;
A
#
# COMPACT_ATOMS: atom_id res chain seq x y z
N MET A 1 25.37 -35.12 29.25
CA MET A 1 25.99 -34.17 28.30
C MET A 1 24.85 -33.52 27.54
N SER A 2 24.46 -32.31 27.93
CA SER A 2 23.33 -31.60 27.32
C SER A 2 23.88 -30.48 26.45
N VAL A 3 23.69 -30.58 25.14
CA VAL A 3 24.04 -29.53 24.18
C VAL A 3 22.83 -28.62 24.04
N GLY A 4 22.92 -27.41 24.61
CA GLY A 4 21.91 -26.36 24.44
C GLY A 4 22.07 -25.71 23.08
N VAL A 5 21.05 -25.81 22.22
CA VAL A 5 20.97 -25.07 20.97
C VAL A 5 20.47 -23.66 21.29
N ALA A 6 21.36 -22.68 21.26
CA ALA A 6 20.99 -21.27 21.36
C ALA A 6 20.36 -20.84 20.01
N ALA A 7 19.04 -20.65 19.99
CA ALA A 7 18.36 -20.05 18.86
C ALA A 7 18.58 -18.53 18.89
N TRP A 8 19.40 -18.03 17.95
CA TRP A 8 19.57 -16.60 17.73
C TRP A 8 18.38 -16.08 16.93
N PHE A 9 17.41 -15.48 17.62
CA PHE A 9 16.39 -14.66 16.98
C PHE A 9 17.03 -13.35 16.52
N PHE A 10 17.47 -13.31 15.26
CA PHE A 10 17.76 -12.04 14.61
C PHE A 10 16.44 -11.30 14.41
N ALA A 11 16.12 -10.39 15.33
CA ALA A 11 15.08 -9.40 15.11
C ALA A 11 15.57 -8.49 13.98
N LEU A 12 15.18 -8.79 12.74
CA LEU A 12 15.31 -7.85 11.64
C LEU A 12 14.45 -6.65 12.02
N ALA A 13 15.09 -5.52 12.31
CA ALA A 13 14.40 -4.25 12.42
C ALA A 13 13.68 -4.02 11.08
N SER A 14 12.37 -4.23 11.07
CA SER A 14 11.54 -3.84 9.93
C SER A 14 11.56 -2.32 9.90
N PHE A 15 12.48 -1.75 9.13
CA PHE A 15 12.37 -0.35 8.76
C PHE A 15 11.12 -0.28 7.89
N ALA A 16 10.05 0.30 8.43
CA ALA A 16 8.90 0.68 7.63
C ALA A 16 9.44 1.46 6.43
N SER A 17 9.15 0.97 5.24
CA SER A 17 9.44 1.68 4.01
C SER A 17 8.90 3.10 4.11
N ARG A 18 9.71 4.05 3.65
CA ARG A 18 9.31 5.46 3.56
C ARG A 18 9.01 5.72 2.09
N PRO A 19 7.77 6.10 1.75
CA PRO A 19 7.47 6.45 0.37
C PRO A 19 8.30 7.67 -0.03
N THR A 20 8.71 7.70 -1.29
CA THR A 20 9.23 8.90 -1.92
C THR A 20 8.10 9.89 -2.22
N MET A 21 8.45 11.15 -2.50
CA MET A 21 7.46 12.13 -2.91
C MET A 21 6.78 11.73 -4.23
N GLU A 22 7.54 11.13 -5.15
CA GLU A 22 7.04 10.60 -6.43
C GLU A 22 6.00 9.50 -6.20
N GLU A 23 6.32 8.51 -5.37
CA GLU A 23 5.37 7.45 -4.99
C GLU A 23 4.12 7.99 -4.32
N CYS A 24 4.22 9.06 -3.52
CA CYS A 24 3.03 9.69 -2.94
C CYS A 24 2.14 10.35 -4.00
N PHE A 25 2.72 10.98 -5.03
CA PHE A 25 1.94 11.53 -6.15
C PHE A 25 1.32 10.40 -6.97
N GLU A 26 2.10 9.41 -7.38
CA GLU A 26 1.61 8.28 -8.19
C GLU A 26 0.55 7.47 -7.45
N GLY A 27 0.75 7.21 -6.16
CA GLY A 27 -0.24 6.54 -5.32
C GLY A 27 -1.53 7.37 -5.18
N SER A 28 -1.43 8.70 -5.10
CA SER A 28 -2.62 9.57 -5.10
C SER A 28 -3.38 9.49 -6.42
N ASP A 29 -2.68 9.41 -7.54
CA ASP A 29 -3.26 9.26 -8.87
C ASP A 29 -3.92 7.89 -9.02
N PHE A 30 -3.28 6.83 -8.51
CA PHE A 30 -3.86 5.49 -8.45
C PHE A 30 -5.19 5.49 -7.68
N ILE A 31 -5.25 6.14 -6.51
CA ILE A 31 -6.48 6.25 -5.71
C ILE A 31 -7.56 7.09 -6.41
N GLY A 32 -7.18 8.19 -7.08
CA GLY A 32 -8.10 8.94 -7.94
C GLY A 32 -8.67 8.07 -9.08
N ASN A 33 -7.83 7.25 -9.71
CA ASN A 33 -8.24 6.30 -10.75
C ASN A 33 -9.11 5.16 -10.22
N ALA A 34 -8.92 4.74 -8.97
CA ALA A 34 -9.84 3.81 -8.31
C ALA A 34 -11.26 4.41 -8.19
N ALA A 35 -11.36 5.70 -7.84
CA ALA A 35 -12.64 6.41 -7.79
C ALA A 35 -13.27 6.54 -9.18
N LEU A 36 -12.49 6.85 -10.22
CA LEU A 36 -12.97 6.84 -11.61
C LEU A 36 -13.46 5.45 -12.04
N SER A 37 -12.76 4.39 -11.64
CA SER A 37 -13.14 3.01 -11.95
C SER A 37 -14.46 2.61 -11.28
N ARG A 38 -14.64 3.01 -10.00
CA ARG A 38 -15.91 2.87 -9.28
C ARG A 38 -17.03 3.59 -10.01
N ASP A 39 -16.82 4.85 -10.41
CA ASP A 39 -17.82 5.67 -11.10
C ASP A 39 -18.17 5.11 -12.49
N ALA A 40 -17.23 4.39 -13.12
CA ALA A 40 -17.45 3.62 -14.34
C ALA A 40 -18.18 2.28 -14.13
N GLY A 41 -18.53 1.93 -12.88
CA GLY A 41 -19.33 0.76 -12.54
C GLY A 41 -18.54 -0.49 -12.14
N ILE A 42 -17.23 -0.38 -11.90
CA ILE A 42 -16.45 -1.50 -11.36
C ILE A 42 -16.91 -1.78 -9.92
N ALA A 43 -17.24 -3.04 -9.63
CA ALA A 43 -17.60 -3.47 -8.29
C ALA A 43 -16.37 -3.48 -7.36
N SER A 44 -16.57 -3.04 -6.11
CA SER A 44 -15.53 -3.01 -5.07
C SER A 44 -14.77 -4.33 -4.96
N GLY A 45 -15.48 -5.47 -4.85
CA GLY A 45 -14.85 -6.78 -4.74
C GLY A 45 -13.99 -7.17 -5.95
N ALA A 46 -14.35 -6.73 -7.16
CA ALA A 46 -13.55 -6.98 -8.35
C ALA A 46 -12.26 -6.15 -8.36
N PHE A 47 -12.35 -4.87 -7.98
CA PHE A 47 -11.18 -3.98 -7.92
C PHE A 47 -10.22 -4.40 -6.80
N LEU A 48 -10.74 -4.57 -5.58
CA LEU A 48 -9.93 -4.91 -4.40
C LEU A 48 -9.33 -6.32 -4.52
N GLY A 49 -10.09 -7.30 -5.01
CA GLY A 49 -9.58 -8.65 -5.23
C GLY A 49 -8.43 -8.66 -6.24
N ARG A 50 -8.54 -7.91 -7.34
CA ARG A 50 -7.45 -7.79 -8.32
C ARG A 50 -6.20 -7.16 -7.71
N MET A 51 -6.38 -6.12 -6.90
CA MET A 51 -5.29 -5.44 -6.21
C MET A 51 -4.55 -6.35 -5.23
N GLU A 52 -5.29 -7.18 -4.47
CA GLU A 52 -4.71 -8.18 -3.57
C GLU A 52 -3.94 -9.26 -4.34
N ASP A 53 -4.47 -9.74 -5.47
CA ASP A 53 -3.77 -10.67 -6.36
C ASP A 53 -2.46 -10.07 -6.91
N ASP A 54 -2.50 -8.79 -7.32
CA ASP A 54 -1.33 -8.08 -7.82
C ASP A 54 -0.26 -7.94 -6.73
N PHE A 55 -0.63 -7.68 -5.47
CA PHE A 55 0.32 -7.70 -4.34
C PHE A 55 1.00 -9.04 -4.18
N ILE A 56 0.24 -10.15 -4.22
CA ILE A 56 0.80 -11.50 -4.13
C ILE A 56 1.79 -11.75 -5.28
N ALA A 57 1.44 -11.33 -6.50
CA ALA A 57 2.29 -11.52 -7.67
C ALA A 57 3.62 -10.76 -7.55
N ILE A 58 3.60 -9.51 -7.08
CA ILE A 58 4.81 -8.67 -7.05
C ILE A 58 5.74 -8.97 -5.87
N ARG A 59 5.28 -9.68 -4.83
CA ARG A 59 6.14 -10.16 -3.73
C ARG A 59 7.31 -11.04 -4.20
N ALA A 60 7.22 -11.62 -5.39
CA ALA A 60 8.31 -12.39 -5.98
C ALA A 60 9.50 -11.52 -6.41
N PHE A 61 9.31 -10.20 -6.61
CA PHE A 61 10.38 -9.27 -6.98
C PHE A 61 11.06 -8.68 -5.72
N PRO A 62 12.35 -8.31 -5.80
CA PRO A 62 13.01 -7.52 -4.76
C PRO A 62 12.26 -6.23 -4.41
N ASN A 63 12.33 -5.79 -3.15
CA ASN A 63 11.55 -4.65 -2.66
C ASN A 63 11.84 -3.38 -3.46
N GLU A 64 13.12 -3.12 -3.78
CA GLU A 64 13.57 -1.96 -4.56
C GLU A 64 13.06 -1.90 -6.00
N LEU A 65 12.43 -2.98 -6.50
CA LEU A 65 11.79 -3.03 -7.82
C LEU A 65 10.27 -2.98 -7.75
N ARG A 66 9.67 -3.02 -6.55
CA ARG A 66 8.23 -2.92 -6.38
C ARG A 66 7.84 -1.45 -6.33
N TRP A 67 6.83 -1.09 -7.10
CA TRP A 67 6.23 0.23 -6.99
C TRP A 67 5.39 0.32 -5.72
N PHE A 68 5.64 1.32 -4.87
CA PHE A 68 4.87 1.71 -3.69
C PHE A 68 4.79 0.69 -2.55
N VAL A 69 4.46 -0.58 -2.83
CA VAL A 69 4.23 -1.63 -1.84
C VAL A 69 5.49 -2.44 -1.56
N HIS A 70 6.43 -1.81 -0.85
CA HIS A 70 7.70 -2.44 -0.50
C HIS A 70 7.55 -3.50 0.59
N ASP A 71 6.61 -3.30 1.51
CA ASP A 71 6.34 -4.19 2.64
C ASP A 71 4.83 -4.32 2.93
N ALA A 72 4.50 -5.16 3.92
CA ALA A 72 3.11 -5.42 4.30
C ALA A 72 2.39 -4.18 4.88
N GLU A 73 3.13 -3.21 5.40
CA GLU A 73 2.56 -1.98 5.92
C GLU A 73 2.08 -1.08 4.77
N ASP A 74 2.87 -0.99 3.69
CA ASP A 74 2.48 -0.27 2.48
C ASP A 74 1.30 -0.94 1.77
N GLU A 75 1.30 -2.27 1.65
CA GLU A 75 0.15 -3.02 1.12
C GLU A 75 -1.14 -2.69 1.91
N SER A 76 -1.04 -2.72 3.24
CA SER A 76 -2.16 -2.40 4.13
C SER A 76 -2.59 -0.94 4.04
N PHE A 77 -1.66 -0.02 3.80
CA PHE A 77 -1.97 1.39 3.61
C PHE A 77 -2.72 1.60 2.29
N LEU A 78 -2.17 1.13 1.17
CA LEU A 78 -2.75 1.32 -0.15
C LEU A 78 -4.11 0.62 -0.28
N LEU A 79 -4.25 -0.62 0.25
CA LEU A 79 -5.50 -1.37 0.21
C LEU A 79 -6.61 -0.70 1.01
N ARG A 80 -6.30 -0.16 2.20
CA ARG A 80 -7.30 0.57 3.00
C ARG A 80 -7.75 1.84 2.28
N SER A 81 -6.83 2.58 1.67
CA SER A 81 -7.19 3.76 0.88
C SER A 81 -8.04 3.42 -0.33
N ALA A 82 -7.73 2.34 -1.04
CA ALA A 82 -8.57 1.87 -2.15
C ALA A 82 -9.94 1.39 -1.66
N ARG A 83 -10.02 0.75 -0.49
CA ARG A 83 -11.29 0.34 0.13
C ARG A 83 -12.17 1.55 0.47
N GLU A 84 -11.58 2.59 1.05
CA GLU A 84 -12.27 3.83 1.43
C GLU A 84 -12.96 4.49 0.22
N VAL A 85 -12.35 4.42 -0.97
CA VAL A 85 -12.96 4.89 -2.23
C VAL A 85 -14.34 4.26 -2.46
N PHE A 86 -14.52 2.98 -2.14
CA PHE A 86 -15.79 2.29 -2.36
C PHE A 86 -16.75 2.40 -1.17
N GLU A 87 -16.24 2.46 0.05
CA GLU A 87 -17.05 2.51 1.28
C GLU A 87 -17.61 3.92 1.54
N HIS A 88 -16.84 4.95 1.21
CA HIS A 88 -17.22 6.37 1.36
C HIS A 88 -17.03 7.10 0.03
N PRO A 89 -17.98 6.98 -0.92
CA PRO A 89 -17.84 7.56 -2.24
C PRO A 89 -17.78 9.09 -2.19
N GLU A 90 -16.68 9.64 -2.70
CA GLU A 90 -16.47 11.07 -2.92
C GLU A 90 -15.90 11.27 -4.32
N ALA A 91 -15.76 12.53 -4.74
CA ALA A 91 -15.13 12.87 -6.00
C ALA A 91 -13.68 12.34 -6.08
N PRO A 92 -13.18 11.93 -7.26
CA PRO A 92 -11.81 11.42 -7.41
C PRO A 92 -10.72 12.33 -6.83
N ASP A 93 -10.85 13.66 -7.01
CA ASP A 93 -9.88 14.63 -6.49
C ASP A 93 -9.86 14.71 -4.95
N ALA A 94 -10.98 14.41 -4.28
CA ALA A 94 -11.04 14.35 -2.83
C ALA A 94 -10.24 13.15 -2.30
N HIS A 95 -10.45 11.97 -2.90
CA HIS A 95 -9.70 10.74 -2.60
C HIS A 95 -8.20 10.90 -2.90
N ARG A 96 -7.85 11.48 -4.06
CA ARG A 96 -6.46 11.82 -4.41
C ARG A 96 -5.81 12.71 -3.36
N SER A 97 -6.47 13.82 -3.01
CA SER A 97 -5.93 14.79 -2.05
C SER A 97 -5.78 14.21 -0.65
N ALA A 98 -6.75 13.40 -0.21
CA ALA A 98 -6.71 12.73 1.08
C ALA A 98 -5.55 11.73 1.17
N PHE A 99 -5.36 10.92 0.12
CA PHE A 99 -4.26 9.97 0.05
C PHE A 99 -2.90 10.67 0.05
N LEU A 100 -2.72 11.70 -0.80
CA LEU A 100 -1.46 12.42 -0.91
C LEU A 100 -1.02 12.98 0.44
N ARG A 101 -1.93 13.62 1.18
CA ARG A 101 -1.66 14.13 2.53
C ARG A 101 -1.23 13.03 3.48
N ALA A 102 -1.97 11.93 3.55
CA ALA A 102 -1.65 10.80 4.43
C ALA A 102 -0.33 10.11 4.04
N CYS A 103 0.00 10.04 2.76
CA CYS A 103 1.26 9.48 2.27
C CYS A 103 2.45 10.37 2.66
N VAL A 104 2.32 11.69 2.48
CA VAL A 104 3.38 12.65 2.88
C VAL A 104 3.63 12.58 4.39
N GLU A 105 2.60 12.38 5.21
CA GLU A 105 2.76 12.18 6.66
C GLU A 105 3.59 10.93 7.00
N ARG A 106 3.53 9.87 6.17
CA ARG A 106 4.33 8.64 6.32
C ARG A 106 5.81 8.82 5.94
N MET A 107 6.17 9.90 5.25
CA MET A 107 7.56 10.18 4.90
C MET A 107 8.39 10.59 6.12
N ALA A 108 7.75 11.11 7.17
CA ALA A 108 8.43 11.55 8.37
C ALA A 108 9.06 10.37 9.12
N PRO A 109 10.27 10.53 9.68
CA PRO A 109 10.85 9.53 10.57
C PRO A 109 9.95 9.36 11.79
N ARG A 110 9.59 8.11 12.10
CA ARG A 110 8.90 7.73 13.35
C ARG A 110 9.86 7.81 14.54
#